data_AF-A0A9P1AIP5-F1
#
_entry.id   AF-A0A9P1AIP5-F1
#
_cell.length_a   1.000
_cell.length_b   1.000
_cell.length_c   1.000
_cell.angle_alpha   90.00
_cell.angle_beta   90.00
_cell.angle_gamma   90.00
#
_symmetry.space_group_name_H-M   'P 1'
#
loop_
_entity.id
_entity.type
_entity.pdbx_description
1 polymer ?
#
loop_
_entity_poly.entity_id
_entity_poly.type
_entity_poly.pdbx_seq_one_letter_code
_entity_poly.pdbx_strand_id
1 'polypeptide(L)'
;MVVSGIKQCTRNAFKYPIRRFKKFLSRLAGIEVMNCEVKHALHCAVLVAWIVCFAYFCGVFTEPAEGTVPESPVASYGLIWTIFLYLLRFTALLVLPQCLCNLCGLMLFNAFREKVQLKAAPLLSPFVCFRVVTKGNFPLLVKENIETNMKTCFEAGMENFIFEVVTDKAINLPSNPRVREVVVPTAYRTKSGAKFKARALQYCLEDDVNILQPTDWIVHLDEETLLTTNAICGILNFCEDGKHQFGQGVITYANGDIVNWLTTLSDSFRVADDMGKLRFQFKLFHKPLFGWKGSYVVTQVEAERDVSYDHGMEGSIAEDCFFSMVAMKHGYSFDFIEGEMHEKSPFTMWDFLQQRKRWLQGILLTVHSSKIAIVHKALLALSLYAWATMPLTSLQVFLCPLFPLPRCLPFDFLLSFVGALNLYMYIFGVVKSFSHKYRNSLLRLGITPPFLSECSGGKTNSTSSTKTFKLYKHDKYKYDLTRRRSTDLSLLSSFHDLQ
;
A
#
# COMPACT_ATOMS: atom_id res chain seq x y z
N MET A 1 15.21 -27.80 55.40
CA MET A 1 14.44 -26.65 55.95
C MET A 1 14.53 -25.40 55.05
N VAL A 2 14.47 -25.53 53.71
CA VAL A 2 14.61 -24.38 52.76
C VAL A 2 13.53 -24.37 51.66
N VAL A 3 12.63 -25.36 51.61
CA VAL A 3 11.65 -25.48 50.50
C VAL A 3 10.21 -25.08 50.88
N SER A 4 9.91 -24.77 52.15
CA SER A 4 8.55 -24.33 52.55
C SER A 4 8.36 -22.80 52.63
N GLY A 5 9.43 -22.00 52.62
CA GLY A 5 9.35 -20.54 52.76
C GLY A 5 9.04 -19.74 51.48
N ILE A 6 9.21 -20.32 50.29
CA ILE A 6 9.09 -19.59 49.01
C ILE A 6 7.68 -19.68 48.39
N LYS A 7 6.85 -20.64 48.85
CA LYS A 7 5.49 -20.83 48.33
C LYS A 7 4.43 -19.91 48.96
N GLN A 8 4.72 -19.25 50.08
CA GLN A 8 3.75 -18.37 50.76
C GLN A 8 3.84 -16.90 50.28
N CYS A 9 5.00 -16.44 49.79
CA CYS A 9 5.20 -15.05 49.36
C CYS A 9 4.68 -14.77 47.93
N THR A 10 4.52 -15.80 47.11
CA THR A 10 4.14 -15.68 45.69
C THR A 10 2.63 -15.63 45.43
N ARG A 11 1.77 -15.94 46.42
CA ARG A 11 0.30 -15.90 46.23
C ARG A 11 -0.35 -14.53 46.49
N ASN A 12 0.27 -13.67 47.31
CA ASN A 12 -0.28 -12.34 47.62
C ASN A 12 0.30 -11.21 46.76
N ALA A 13 1.44 -11.42 46.09
CA ALA A 13 2.06 -10.42 45.20
C ALA A 13 1.32 -10.23 43.86
N PHE A 14 0.45 -11.17 43.45
CA PHE A 14 -0.24 -11.12 42.15
C PHE A 14 -1.68 -10.60 42.20
N LYS A 15 -2.34 -10.51 43.37
CA LYS A 15 -3.74 -10.00 43.42
C LYS A 15 -3.85 -8.47 43.42
N TYR A 16 -2.87 -7.76 43.98
CA TYR A 16 -2.85 -6.29 44.01
C TYR A 16 -2.50 -5.62 42.66
N PRO A 17 -1.56 -6.15 41.84
CA PRO A 17 -1.30 -5.64 40.50
C PRO A 17 -2.49 -5.84 39.55
N ILE A 18 -3.24 -6.94 39.69
CA ILE A 18 -4.37 -7.25 38.80
C ILE A 18 -5.54 -6.27 38.98
N ARG A 19 -5.80 -5.76 40.18
CA ARG A 19 -6.83 -4.72 40.41
C ARG A 19 -6.39 -3.35 39.86
N ARG A 20 -5.11 -2.97 40.00
CA ARG A 20 -4.55 -1.75 39.38
C ARG A 20 -4.47 -1.87 37.85
N PHE A 21 -4.19 -3.06 37.33
CA PHE A 21 -4.17 -3.38 35.90
C PHE A 21 -5.58 -3.40 35.29
N LYS A 22 -6.61 -3.90 36.01
CA LYS A 22 -8.01 -3.74 35.60
C LYS A 22 -8.45 -2.26 35.59
N LYS A 23 -7.97 -1.45 36.55
CA LYS A 23 -8.23 0.00 36.60
C LYS A 23 -7.44 0.80 35.54
N PHE A 24 -6.30 0.27 35.09
CA PHE A 24 -5.53 0.76 33.95
C PHE A 24 -6.19 0.35 32.62
N LEU A 25 -6.70 -0.88 32.52
CA LEU A 25 -7.50 -1.38 31.39
C LEU A 25 -8.85 -0.65 31.27
N SER A 26 -9.49 -0.27 32.37
CA SER A 26 -10.69 0.59 32.33
C SER A 26 -10.38 2.03 31.92
N ARG A 27 -9.12 2.49 32.10
CA ARG A 27 -8.64 3.77 31.54
C ARG A 27 -8.27 3.65 30.05
N LEU A 28 -7.77 2.49 29.61
CA LEU A 28 -7.56 2.16 28.19
C LEU A 28 -8.88 1.97 27.42
N ALA A 29 -9.93 1.45 28.07
CA ALA A 29 -11.30 1.48 27.53
C ALA A 29 -11.81 2.91 27.31
N GLY A 30 -11.23 3.91 27.98
CA GLY A 30 -11.45 5.33 27.69
C GLY A 30 -10.93 5.77 26.31
N ILE A 31 -9.98 5.04 25.71
CA ILE A 31 -9.48 5.32 24.34
C ILE A 31 -10.54 5.03 23.28
N GLU A 32 -11.48 4.12 23.56
CA GLU A 32 -12.57 3.79 22.65
C GLU A 32 -13.63 4.90 22.55
N VAL A 33 -13.74 5.76 23.56
CA VAL A 33 -14.66 6.92 23.60
C VAL A 33 -13.96 8.22 23.16
N MET A 34 -12.66 8.17 22.83
CA MET A 34 -11.93 9.34 22.39
C MET A 34 -12.38 9.78 20.99
N ASN A 35 -12.68 11.08 20.86
CA ASN A 35 -12.94 11.71 19.56
C ASN A 35 -11.73 11.52 18.63
N CYS A 36 -11.96 11.43 17.31
CA CYS A 36 -10.93 11.23 16.30
C CYS A 36 -9.84 12.31 16.35
N GLU A 37 -10.18 13.54 16.72
CA GLU A 37 -9.20 14.63 16.86
C GLU A 37 -8.24 14.40 18.03
N VAL A 38 -8.70 13.79 19.13
CA VAL A 38 -7.81 13.45 20.26
C VAL A 38 -6.93 12.24 19.91
N LYS A 39 -7.47 11.25 19.19
CA LYS A 39 -6.68 10.12 18.65
C LYS A 39 -5.54 10.64 17.75
N HIS A 40 -5.84 11.61 16.89
CA HIS A 40 -4.87 12.25 16.01
C HIS A 40 -3.80 13.06 16.76
N ALA A 41 -4.21 13.90 17.72
CA ALA A 41 -3.28 14.66 18.54
C ALA A 41 -2.33 13.73 19.33
N LEU A 42 -2.85 12.64 19.90
CA LEU A 42 -2.06 11.63 20.59
C LEU A 42 -1.08 10.94 19.62
N HIS A 43 -1.55 10.55 18.43
CA HIS A 43 -0.70 9.97 17.38
C HIS A 43 0.47 10.90 17.02
N CYS A 44 0.21 12.19 16.79
CA CYS A 44 1.23 13.18 16.49
C CYS A 44 2.25 13.30 17.63
N ALA A 45 1.79 13.40 18.88
CA ALA A 45 2.67 13.47 20.04
C ALA A 45 3.55 12.20 20.17
N VAL A 46 2.96 11.02 19.96
CA VAL A 46 3.69 9.75 20.00
C VAL A 46 4.70 9.65 18.86
N LEU A 47 4.37 10.10 17.66
CA LEU A 47 5.29 10.10 16.51
C LEU A 47 6.50 11.01 16.78
N VAL A 48 6.28 12.23 17.27
CA VAL A 48 7.38 13.15 17.61
C VAL A 48 8.25 12.57 18.73
N ALA A 49 7.62 12.06 19.79
CA ALA A 49 8.35 11.42 20.89
C ALA A 49 9.15 10.20 20.40
N TRP A 50 8.59 9.39 19.50
CA TRP A 50 9.25 8.25 18.89
C TRP A 50 10.51 8.65 18.13
N ILE A 51 10.43 9.68 17.28
CA ILE A 51 11.57 10.19 16.51
C ILE A 51 12.69 10.66 17.44
N VAL A 52 12.36 11.44 18.47
CA VAL A 52 13.36 11.97 19.44
C VAL A 52 13.99 10.84 20.26
N CYS A 53 13.18 9.92 20.78
CA CYS A 53 13.66 8.76 21.52
C CYS A 53 14.55 7.86 20.66
N PHE A 54 14.16 7.59 19.41
CA PHE A 54 14.94 6.77 18.50
C PHE A 54 16.30 7.40 18.19
N ALA A 55 16.34 8.72 17.94
CA ALA A 55 17.60 9.46 17.77
C ALA A 55 18.50 9.38 19.01
N TYR A 56 17.93 9.49 20.21
CA TYR A 56 18.67 9.30 21.45
C TYR A 56 19.24 7.88 21.59
N PHE A 57 18.44 6.84 21.32
CA PHE A 57 18.90 5.44 21.38
C PHE A 57 19.95 5.09 20.32
N CYS A 58 19.89 5.74 19.15
CA CYS A 58 20.95 5.63 18.15
C CYS A 58 22.24 6.39 18.54
N GLY A 59 22.28 7.06 19.70
CA GLY A 59 23.45 7.78 20.18
C GLY A 59 23.73 9.07 19.42
N VAL A 60 22.76 9.63 18.69
CA VAL A 60 22.96 10.85 17.88
C VAL A 60 23.42 12.04 18.76
N PHE A 61 22.92 12.09 20.00
CA PHE A 61 23.23 13.15 20.97
C PHE A 61 24.30 12.75 21.99
N THR A 62 24.83 11.53 21.92
CA THR A 62 25.81 11.02 22.88
C THR A 62 27.19 11.08 22.25
N GLU A 63 28.17 11.63 22.97
CA GLU A 63 29.55 11.58 22.49
C GLU A 63 30.09 10.14 22.56
N PRO A 64 30.70 9.63 21.49
CA PRO A 64 31.32 8.32 21.51
C PRO A 64 32.43 8.29 22.56
N ALA A 65 32.58 7.16 23.27
CA ALA A 65 33.65 7.01 24.25
C ALA A 65 35.03 7.15 23.58
N GLU A 66 35.99 7.74 24.29
CA GLU A 66 37.35 7.93 23.78
C GLU A 66 37.92 6.61 23.24
N GLY A 67 38.50 6.66 22.04
CA GLY A 67 39.10 5.50 21.37
C GLY A 67 38.14 4.56 20.65
N THR A 68 36.82 4.79 20.67
CA THR A 68 35.85 3.92 19.97
C THR A 68 35.64 4.27 18.51
N VAL A 69 35.91 5.52 18.10
CA VAL A 69 35.81 6.00 16.73
C VAL A 69 37.20 6.40 16.25
N PRO A 70 37.64 5.94 15.06
CA PRO A 70 38.96 6.32 14.55
C PRO A 70 39.02 7.81 14.24
N GLU A 71 40.10 8.48 14.67
CA GLU A 71 40.38 9.88 14.34
C GLU A 71 40.51 10.09 12.81
N SER A 72 41.07 9.09 12.12
CA SER A 72 41.16 9.07 10.66
C SER A 72 40.64 7.73 10.10
N PRO A 73 39.39 7.69 9.59
CA PRO A 73 38.82 6.50 8.97
C PRO A 73 39.66 5.97 7.81
N VAL A 74 40.29 6.87 7.05
CA VAL A 74 41.16 6.50 5.93
C VAL A 74 42.40 5.76 6.42
N ALA A 75 42.99 6.18 7.55
CA ALA A 75 44.13 5.49 8.14
C ALA A 75 43.72 4.12 8.74
N SER A 76 42.53 4.03 9.32
CA SER A 76 42.06 2.81 9.98
C SER A 76 41.49 1.76 9.03
N TYR A 77 40.79 2.18 7.99
CA TYR A 77 40.04 1.30 7.09
C TYR A 77 40.51 1.32 5.64
N GLY A 78 41.40 2.25 5.29
CA GLY A 78 41.80 2.50 3.91
C GLY A 78 40.80 3.38 3.15
N LEU A 79 41.29 4.01 2.08
CA LEU A 79 40.54 4.99 1.29
C LEU A 79 39.28 4.40 0.65
N ILE A 80 39.41 3.24 -0.02
CA ILE A 80 38.32 2.62 -0.78
C ILE A 80 37.16 2.23 0.15
N TRP A 81 37.46 1.60 1.29
CA TRP A 81 36.44 1.17 2.25
C TRP A 81 35.76 2.36 2.92
N THR A 82 36.53 3.39 3.29
CA THR A 82 35.98 4.62 3.86
C THR A 82 35.00 5.29 2.89
N ILE A 83 35.37 5.41 1.60
CA ILE A 83 34.48 5.95 0.56
C ILE A 83 33.21 5.10 0.46
N PHE A 84 33.34 3.77 0.41
CA PHE A 84 32.19 2.87 0.35
C PHE A 84 31.24 3.06 1.54
N LEU A 85 31.77 3.16 2.77
CA LEU A 85 30.96 3.38 3.97
C LEU A 85 30.22 4.73 3.90
N TYR A 86 30.88 5.82 3.48
CA TYR A 86 30.20 7.11 3.32
C TYR A 86 29.13 7.07 2.22
N LEU A 87 29.45 6.52 1.04
CA LEU A 87 28.49 6.38 -0.07
C LEU A 87 27.26 5.59 0.36
N LEU A 88 27.44 4.53 1.13
CA LEU A 88 26.35 3.73 1.67
C LEU A 88 25.42 4.57 2.54
N ARG A 89 25.98 5.42 3.41
CA ARG A 89 25.19 6.31 4.27
C ARG A 89 24.46 7.40 3.47
N PHE A 90 25.11 8.02 2.49
CA PHE A 90 24.46 9.00 1.60
C PHE A 90 23.32 8.36 0.79
N THR A 91 23.50 7.12 0.34
CA THR A 91 22.47 6.37 -0.40
C THR A 91 21.23 6.13 0.46
N ALA A 92 21.38 5.92 1.77
CA ALA A 92 20.22 5.81 2.67
C ALA A 92 19.39 7.10 2.78
N LEU A 93 19.97 8.27 2.47
CA LEU A 93 19.21 9.53 2.46
C LEU A 93 18.40 9.74 1.18
N LEU A 94 18.50 8.87 0.17
CA LEU A 94 17.64 8.97 -1.02
C LEU A 94 16.15 8.88 -0.65
N VAL A 95 15.79 8.16 0.41
CA VAL A 95 14.39 8.05 0.86
C VAL A 95 13.90 9.30 1.60
N LEU A 96 14.79 10.25 1.95
CA LEU A 96 14.47 11.38 2.81
C LEU A 96 13.27 12.22 2.33
N PRO A 97 13.14 12.61 1.04
CA PRO A 97 11.98 13.38 0.59
C PRO A 97 10.65 12.65 0.77
N GLN A 98 10.63 11.32 0.56
CA GLN A 98 9.45 10.51 0.84
C GLN A 98 9.14 10.46 2.34
N CYS A 99 10.17 10.33 3.18
CA CYS A 99 10.00 10.36 4.63
C CYS A 99 9.43 11.70 5.11
N LEU A 100 9.88 12.83 4.57
CA LEU A 100 9.31 14.14 4.90
C LEU A 100 7.83 14.23 4.52
N CYS A 101 7.46 13.77 3.32
CA CYS A 101 6.05 13.74 2.91
C CYS A 101 5.21 12.77 3.74
N ASN A 102 5.77 11.63 4.16
CA ASN A 102 5.11 10.70 5.08
C ASN A 102 4.87 11.33 6.45
N LEU A 103 5.86 12.02 7.03
CA LEU A 103 5.73 12.75 8.27
C LEU A 103 4.62 13.81 8.16
N CYS A 104 4.67 14.66 7.14
CA CYS A 104 3.68 15.70 6.93
C CYS A 104 2.27 15.12 6.72
N GLY A 105 2.14 14.04 5.96
CA GLY A 105 0.85 13.38 5.74
C GLY A 105 0.23 12.84 7.02
N LEU A 106 1.03 12.14 7.82
CA LEU A 106 0.59 11.55 9.09
C LEU A 106 0.31 12.61 10.17
N MET A 107 0.96 13.78 10.13
CA MET A 107 0.73 14.85 11.11
C MET A 107 -0.40 15.82 10.71
N LEU A 108 -0.50 16.18 9.44
CA LEU A 108 -1.44 17.20 8.98
C LEU A 108 -2.85 16.65 8.72
N PHE A 109 -2.97 15.37 8.35
CA PHE A 109 -4.25 14.78 7.99
C PHE A 109 -4.67 13.68 8.96
N ASN A 110 -5.89 13.82 9.51
CA ASN A 110 -6.40 12.88 10.50
C ASN A 110 -6.68 11.50 9.89
N ALA A 111 -5.93 10.49 10.32
CA ALA A 111 -6.05 9.10 9.86
C ALA A 111 -7.07 8.26 10.66
N PHE A 112 -7.67 8.83 11.71
CA PHE A 112 -8.58 8.15 12.65
C PHE A 112 -10.05 8.50 12.41
N ARG A 113 -10.38 9.13 11.27
CA ARG A 113 -11.77 9.36 10.87
C ARG A 113 -12.42 8.05 10.47
N GLU A 114 -13.37 7.59 11.27
CA GLU A 114 -14.03 6.29 11.07
C GLU A 114 -15.18 6.33 10.05
N LYS A 115 -15.79 7.50 9.83
CA LYS A 115 -16.91 7.67 8.90
C LYS A 115 -16.64 8.82 7.93
N VAL A 116 -16.88 8.55 6.66
CA VAL A 116 -16.91 9.58 5.61
C VAL A 116 -18.35 10.07 5.47
N GLN A 117 -18.58 11.35 5.74
CA GLN A 117 -19.89 11.97 5.57
C GLN A 117 -20.10 12.32 4.09
N LEU A 118 -21.27 11.98 3.56
CA LEU A 118 -21.70 12.42 2.24
C LEU A 118 -21.99 13.92 2.27
N LYS A 119 -21.44 14.65 1.30
CA LYS A 119 -21.64 16.09 1.15
C LYS A 119 -22.88 16.43 0.32
N ALA A 120 -23.31 15.50 -0.53
CA ALA A 120 -24.46 15.65 -1.42
C ALA A 120 -25.36 14.41 -1.36
N ALA A 121 -26.60 14.56 -1.83
CA ALA A 121 -27.55 13.46 -1.90
C ALA A 121 -27.08 12.43 -2.94
N PRO A 122 -26.94 11.13 -2.59
CA PRO A 122 -26.49 10.09 -3.52
C PRO A 122 -27.31 9.98 -4.80
N LEU A 123 -28.60 10.33 -4.77
CA LEU A 123 -29.50 10.31 -5.94
C LEU A 123 -29.04 11.27 -7.05
N LEU A 124 -28.42 12.39 -6.68
CA LEU A 124 -27.93 13.41 -7.61
C LEU A 124 -26.49 13.15 -8.04
N SER A 125 -25.88 12.06 -7.57
CA SER A 125 -24.48 11.80 -7.86
C SER A 125 -24.24 11.52 -9.35
N PRO A 126 -23.07 11.94 -9.87
CA PRO A 126 -22.63 11.60 -11.22
C PRO A 126 -22.64 10.08 -11.45
N PHE A 127 -22.79 9.68 -12.71
CA PHE A 127 -22.73 8.28 -13.07
C PHE A 127 -21.31 7.72 -12.85
N VAL A 128 -21.23 6.55 -12.21
CA VAL A 128 -19.96 5.89 -11.89
C VAL A 128 -19.92 4.46 -12.46
N CYS A 129 -18.89 4.17 -13.23
CA CYS A 129 -18.58 2.84 -13.72
C CYS A 129 -17.47 2.20 -12.86
N PHE A 130 -17.80 1.16 -12.11
CA PHE A 130 -16.80 0.34 -11.41
C PHE A 130 -16.18 -0.65 -12.40
N ARG A 131 -14.96 -0.38 -12.86
CA ARG A 131 -14.25 -1.20 -13.85
C ARG A 131 -13.34 -2.20 -13.15
N VAL A 132 -13.66 -3.48 -13.27
CA VAL A 132 -12.88 -4.60 -12.74
C VAL A 132 -12.10 -5.25 -13.87
N VAL A 133 -10.77 -5.27 -13.79
CA VAL A 133 -9.93 -5.93 -14.81
C VAL A 133 -9.44 -7.29 -14.32
N THR A 134 -9.66 -8.33 -15.12
CA THR A 134 -9.27 -9.70 -14.79
C THR A 134 -8.72 -10.44 -16.01
N LYS A 135 -7.91 -11.48 -15.78
CA LYS A 135 -7.55 -12.46 -16.82
C LYS A 135 -8.65 -13.51 -17.07
N GLY A 136 -9.70 -13.52 -16.24
CA GLY A 136 -10.79 -14.50 -16.29
C GLY A 136 -10.40 -15.89 -15.78
N ASN A 137 -9.31 -16.01 -15.01
CA ASN A 137 -8.88 -17.31 -14.46
C ASN A 137 -9.68 -17.74 -13.22
N PHE A 138 -10.34 -16.79 -12.55
CA PHE A 138 -11.07 -17.02 -11.30
C PHE A 138 -12.51 -16.49 -11.36
N PRO A 139 -13.36 -17.04 -12.25
CA PRO A 139 -14.70 -16.52 -12.52
C PRO A 139 -15.60 -16.49 -11.28
N LEU A 140 -15.48 -17.46 -10.38
CA LEU A 140 -16.28 -17.51 -9.14
C LEU A 140 -15.91 -16.38 -8.19
N LEU A 141 -14.62 -16.08 -8.03
CA LEU A 141 -14.15 -14.98 -7.19
C LEU A 141 -14.71 -13.64 -7.69
N VAL A 142 -14.62 -13.41 -9.01
CA VAL A 142 -15.12 -12.19 -9.63
C VAL A 142 -16.62 -12.05 -9.42
N LYS A 143 -17.40 -13.13 -9.62
CA LYS A 143 -18.86 -13.15 -9.39
C LYS A 143 -19.22 -12.81 -7.94
N GLU A 144 -18.62 -13.49 -6.97
CA GLU A 144 -18.86 -13.26 -5.54
C GLU A 144 -18.49 -11.83 -5.10
N ASN A 145 -17.38 -11.31 -5.62
CA ASN A 145 -16.93 -9.95 -5.31
C ASN A 145 -17.85 -8.88 -5.92
N ILE A 146 -18.33 -9.07 -7.15
CA ILE A 146 -19.29 -8.14 -7.77
C ILE A 146 -20.60 -8.12 -6.98
N GLU A 147 -21.15 -9.27 -6.62
CA GLU A 147 -22.37 -9.35 -5.81
C GLU A 147 -22.20 -8.62 -4.47
N THR A 148 -21.05 -8.82 -3.81
CA THR A 148 -20.71 -8.16 -2.55
C THR A 148 -20.59 -6.64 -2.73
N ASN A 149 -19.84 -6.19 -3.74
CA ASN A 149 -19.59 -4.79 -4.01
C ASN A 149 -20.87 -4.05 -4.44
N MET A 150 -21.73 -4.70 -5.25
CA MET A 150 -23.04 -4.18 -5.60
C MET A 150 -23.91 -3.97 -4.35
N LYS A 151 -23.92 -4.96 -3.43
CA LYS A 151 -24.64 -4.82 -2.16
C LYS A 151 -24.11 -3.62 -1.37
N THR A 152 -22.79 -3.44 -1.29
CA THR A 152 -22.19 -2.28 -0.62
C THR A 152 -22.57 -0.95 -1.28
N CYS A 153 -22.71 -0.90 -2.61
CA CYS A 153 -23.21 0.29 -3.31
C CYS A 153 -24.64 0.63 -2.91
N PHE A 154 -25.54 -0.35 -2.85
CA PHE A 154 -26.90 -0.14 -2.40
C PHE A 154 -26.97 0.27 -0.91
N GLU A 155 -26.15 -0.34 -0.05
CA GLU A 155 -26.05 0.02 1.37
C GLU A 155 -25.54 1.46 1.58
N ALA A 156 -24.72 1.97 0.65
CA ALA A 156 -24.26 3.36 0.64
C ALA A 156 -25.28 4.33 0.00
N GLY A 157 -26.40 3.83 -0.54
CA GLY A 157 -27.45 4.63 -1.18
C GLY A 157 -27.17 5.03 -2.63
N MET A 158 -26.23 4.37 -3.31
CA MET A 158 -25.86 4.70 -4.68
C MET A 158 -26.89 4.15 -5.68
N GLU A 159 -27.31 4.99 -6.64
CA GLU A 159 -28.28 4.60 -7.66
C GLU A 159 -27.75 4.67 -9.10
N ASN A 160 -26.81 5.58 -9.39
CA ASN A 160 -26.28 5.84 -10.72
C ASN A 160 -24.93 5.15 -10.93
N PHE A 161 -24.94 3.80 -11.01
CA PHE A 161 -23.72 3.03 -11.22
C PHE A 161 -23.92 1.75 -12.04
N ILE A 162 -22.82 1.30 -12.65
CA ILE A 162 -22.66 -0.02 -13.26
C ILE A 162 -21.33 -0.65 -12.83
N PHE A 163 -21.25 -1.97 -12.90
CA PHE A 163 -20.01 -2.72 -12.86
C PHE A 163 -19.65 -3.16 -14.28
N GLU A 164 -18.45 -2.84 -14.73
CA GLU A 164 -17.90 -3.27 -16.00
C GLU A 164 -16.73 -4.21 -15.75
N VAL A 165 -16.86 -5.45 -16.19
CA VAL A 165 -15.85 -6.49 -15.99
C VAL A 165 -15.12 -6.72 -17.29
N VAL A 166 -13.87 -6.27 -17.34
CA VAL A 166 -13.00 -6.37 -18.49
C VAL A 166 -12.15 -7.62 -18.33
N THR A 167 -12.33 -8.59 -19.24
CA THR A 167 -11.71 -9.91 -19.10
C THR A 167 -11.01 -10.38 -20.36
N ASP A 168 -9.83 -11.00 -20.21
CA ASP A 168 -9.16 -11.69 -21.32
C ASP A 168 -9.88 -12.99 -21.73
N LYS A 169 -10.62 -13.61 -20.80
CA LYS A 169 -11.38 -14.85 -21.01
C LYS A 169 -12.81 -14.67 -20.52
N ALA A 170 -13.78 -15.03 -21.34
CA ALA A 170 -15.18 -14.98 -20.94
C ALA A 170 -15.42 -15.76 -19.63
N ILE A 171 -16.01 -15.09 -18.65
CA ILE A 171 -16.40 -15.65 -17.35
C ILE A 171 -17.91 -15.91 -17.26
N ASN A 172 -18.66 -15.47 -18.29
CA ASN A 172 -20.10 -15.67 -18.45
C ASN A 172 -20.86 -15.17 -17.22
N LEU A 173 -20.83 -13.86 -17.02
CA LEU A 173 -21.60 -13.21 -15.94
C LEU A 173 -23.10 -13.40 -16.18
N PRO A 174 -23.89 -13.56 -15.11
CA PRO A 174 -25.35 -13.61 -15.24
C PRO A 174 -25.87 -12.27 -15.78
N SER A 175 -26.93 -12.32 -16.58
CA SER A 175 -27.57 -11.12 -17.12
C SER A 175 -28.08 -10.24 -15.97
N ASN A 176 -27.56 -9.02 -15.88
CA ASN A 176 -27.93 -8.04 -14.86
C ASN A 176 -27.79 -6.64 -15.48
N PRO A 177 -28.81 -5.76 -15.38
CA PRO A 177 -28.75 -4.42 -15.98
C PRO A 177 -27.62 -3.54 -15.44
N ARG A 178 -27.08 -3.85 -14.26
CA ARG A 178 -25.97 -3.11 -13.64
C ARG A 178 -24.62 -3.79 -13.80
N VAL A 179 -24.52 -4.87 -14.56
CA VAL A 179 -23.26 -5.58 -14.79
C VAL A 179 -23.06 -5.80 -16.28
N ARG A 180 -21.89 -5.37 -16.78
CA ARG A 180 -21.47 -5.55 -18.16
C ARG A 180 -20.20 -6.38 -18.19
N GLU A 181 -20.16 -7.40 -19.03
CA GLU A 181 -18.93 -8.15 -19.34
C GLU A 181 -18.35 -7.65 -20.67
N VAL A 182 -17.07 -7.26 -20.66
CA VAL A 182 -16.31 -6.84 -21.85
C VAL A 182 -15.16 -7.83 -22.04
N VAL A 183 -15.29 -8.71 -23.02
CA VAL A 183 -14.25 -9.68 -23.36
C VAL A 183 -13.28 -9.06 -24.36
N VAL A 184 -12.00 -8.95 -23.99
CA VAL A 184 -10.98 -8.37 -24.86
C VAL A 184 -10.61 -9.38 -25.95
N PRO A 185 -10.89 -9.14 -27.24
CA PRO A 185 -10.65 -10.11 -28.30
C PRO A 185 -9.18 -10.47 -28.38
N THR A 186 -8.81 -11.74 -28.50
CA THR A 186 -7.40 -12.16 -28.59
C THR A 186 -6.64 -11.53 -29.77
N ALA A 187 -7.37 -11.16 -30.83
CA ALA A 187 -6.84 -10.47 -32.01
C ALA A 187 -6.60 -8.96 -31.80
N TYR A 188 -7.25 -8.32 -30.81
CA TYR A 188 -7.10 -6.88 -30.58
C TYR A 188 -5.65 -6.52 -30.23
N ARG A 189 -5.13 -5.49 -30.90
CA ARG A 189 -3.82 -4.89 -30.69
C ARG A 189 -4.01 -3.39 -30.58
N THR A 190 -3.40 -2.78 -29.56
CA THR A 190 -3.38 -1.32 -29.45
C THR A 190 -2.41 -0.74 -30.49
N LYS A 191 -2.52 0.55 -30.79
CA LYS A 191 -1.73 1.21 -31.86
C LYS A 191 -0.24 1.22 -31.52
N SER A 192 0.11 1.40 -30.25
CA SER A 192 1.50 1.42 -29.80
C SER A 192 2.03 0.06 -29.31
N GLY A 193 1.20 -1.00 -29.31
CA GLY A 193 1.59 -2.34 -28.89
C GLY A 193 1.60 -2.58 -27.38
N ALA A 194 0.78 -1.84 -26.62
CA ALA A 194 0.54 -2.10 -25.20
C ALA A 194 0.04 -3.53 -24.95
N LYS A 195 0.37 -4.08 -23.78
CA LYS A 195 0.07 -5.46 -23.37
C LYS A 195 -0.56 -5.50 -21.98
N PHE A 196 -0.99 -6.69 -21.57
CA PHE A 196 -1.50 -7.00 -20.22
C PHE A 196 -2.67 -6.09 -19.82
N LYS A 197 -2.67 -5.54 -18.59
CA LYS A 197 -3.74 -4.69 -18.05
C LYS A 197 -3.91 -3.41 -18.86
N ALA A 198 -2.81 -2.78 -19.32
CA ALA A 198 -2.86 -1.59 -20.18
C ALA A 198 -3.66 -1.83 -21.47
N ARG A 199 -3.45 -2.98 -22.12
CA ARG A 199 -4.20 -3.37 -23.32
C ARG A 199 -5.70 -3.53 -23.06
N ALA A 200 -6.06 -4.16 -21.94
CA ALA A 200 -7.46 -4.36 -21.58
C ALA A 200 -8.15 -3.02 -21.28
N LEU A 201 -7.47 -2.14 -20.54
CA LEU A 201 -7.95 -0.80 -20.25
C LEU A 201 -8.09 0.05 -21.51
N GLN A 202 -7.10 0.02 -22.40
CA GLN A 202 -7.16 0.73 -23.68
C GLN A 202 -8.32 0.24 -24.57
N TYR A 203 -8.57 -1.07 -24.61
CA TYR A 203 -9.70 -1.62 -25.38
C TYR A 203 -11.04 -1.03 -24.94
N CYS A 204 -11.20 -0.72 -23.64
CA CYS A 204 -12.43 -0.14 -23.11
C CYS A 204 -12.60 1.35 -23.48
N LEU A 205 -11.57 1.99 -24.01
CA LEU A 205 -11.58 3.39 -24.45
C LEU A 205 -11.79 3.52 -25.96
N GLU A 206 -11.84 2.41 -26.72
CA GLU A 206 -12.13 2.42 -28.16
C GLU A 206 -13.59 2.84 -28.40
N ASP A 207 -13.83 3.59 -29.48
CA ASP A 207 -15.14 4.23 -29.76
C ASP A 207 -16.29 3.23 -29.93
N ASP A 208 -16.00 2.03 -30.45
CA ASP A 208 -16.97 0.96 -30.65
C ASP A 208 -17.22 0.12 -29.38
N VAL A 209 -16.42 0.30 -28.33
CA VAL A 209 -16.47 -0.47 -27.07
C VAL A 209 -16.95 0.39 -25.91
N ASN A 210 -16.51 1.64 -25.82
CA ASN A 210 -16.85 2.54 -24.73
C ASN A 210 -18.33 2.91 -24.77
N ILE A 211 -19.00 2.82 -23.62
CA ILE A 211 -20.42 3.23 -23.46
C ILE A 211 -20.57 4.47 -22.57
N LEU A 212 -19.46 4.95 -22.01
CA LEU A 212 -19.45 6.03 -21.03
C LEU A 212 -19.36 7.40 -21.70
N GLN A 213 -20.04 8.37 -21.13
CA GLN A 213 -19.97 9.76 -21.56
C GLN A 213 -18.69 10.43 -21.03
N PRO A 214 -18.18 11.50 -21.68
CA PRO A 214 -16.97 12.19 -21.25
C PRO A 214 -17.00 12.67 -19.78
N THR A 215 -18.18 13.04 -19.28
CA THR A 215 -18.39 13.53 -17.90
C THR A 215 -18.56 12.42 -16.87
N ASP A 216 -18.67 11.16 -17.28
CA ASP A 216 -18.81 10.03 -16.36
C ASP A 216 -17.49 9.74 -15.65
N TRP A 217 -17.58 8.95 -14.58
CA TRP A 217 -16.42 8.57 -13.76
C TRP A 217 -16.18 7.07 -13.80
N ILE A 218 -14.90 6.67 -13.83
CA ILE A 218 -14.49 5.27 -13.75
C ILE A 218 -13.77 5.04 -12.43
N VAL A 219 -14.16 3.99 -11.71
CA VAL A 219 -13.43 3.49 -10.52
C VAL A 219 -12.73 2.20 -10.91
N HIS A 220 -11.41 2.21 -10.97
CA HIS A 220 -10.60 1.03 -11.31
C HIS A 220 -10.37 0.15 -10.09
N LEU A 221 -10.74 -1.12 -10.23
CA LEU A 221 -10.65 -2.14 -9.19
C LEU A 221 -9.83 -3.34 -9.69
N ASP A 222 -8.98 -3.88 -8.82
CA ASP A 222 -8.43 -5.23 -9.02
C ASP A 222 -9.50 -6.30 -8.70
N GLU A 223 -9.36 -7.50 -9.27
CA GLU A 223 -10.38 -8.56 -9.22
C GLU A 223 -10.74 -9.03 -7.80
N GLU A 224 -9.82 -8.89 -6.85
CA GLU A 224 -9.99 -9.22 -5.43
C GLU A 224 -10.51 -8.08 -4.56
N THR A 225 -10.71 -6.88 -5.12
CA THR A 225 -11.00 -5.66 -4.35
C THR A 225 -12.43 -5.66 -3.85
N LEU A 226 -12.58 -5.41 -2.55
CA LEU A 226 -13.88 -5.22 -1.91
C LEU A 226 -14.08 -3.76 -1.50
N LEU A 227 -15.22 -3.21 -1.88
CA LEU A 227 -15.64 -1.87 -1.55
C LEU A 227 -16.05 -1.77 -0.07
N THR A 228 -15.98 -0.56 0.48
CA THR A 228 -16.60 -0.22 1.76
C THR A 228 -17.56 0.94 1.55
N THR A 229 -18.56 1.07 2.43
CA THR A 229 -19.48 2.21 2.38
C THR A 229 -18.75 3.55 2.49
N ASN A 230 -17.71 3.64 3.32
CA ASN A 230 -16.86 4.82 3.42
C ASN A 230 -16.12 5.14 2.11
N ALA A 231 -15.60 4.11 1.41
CA ALA A 231 -14.95 4.31 0.12
C ALA A 231 -15.93 4.86 -0.92
N ILE A 232 -17.16 4.34 -0.93
CA ILE A 232 -18.22 4.83 -1.83
C ILE A 232 -18.58 6.28 -1.51
N CYS A 233 -18.78 6.63 -0.23
CA CYS A 233 -19.02 8.02 0.17
C CYS A 233 -17.89 8.95 -0.27
N GLY A 234 -16.63 8.50 -0.16
CA GLY A 234 -15.48 9.27 -0.62
C GLY A 234 -15.43 9.46 -2.13
N ILE A 235 -15.72 8.39 -2.90
CA ILE A 235 -15.81 8.45 -4.37
C ILE A 235 -16.89 9.45 -4.77
N LEU A 236 -18.10 9.33 -4.20
CA LEU A 236 -19.22 10.24 -4.48
C LEU A 236 -18.86 11.69 -4.18
N ASN A 237 -18.22 11.95 -3.04
CA ASN A 237 -17.75 13.30 -2.68
C ASN A 237 -16.68 13.84 -3.64
N PHE A 238 -15.83 12.97 -4.18
CA PHE A 238 -14.79 13.34 -5.14
C PHE A 238 -15.39 13.66 -6.52
N CYS A 239 -16.27 12.79 -7.03
CA CYS A 239 -16.95 12.99 -8.31
C CYS A 239 -17.82 14.26 -8.30
N GLU A 240 -18.53 14.52 -7.19
CA GLU A 240 -19.36 15.71 -7.02
C GLU A 240 -18.52 17.01 -6.94
N ASP A 241 -17.35 16.96 -6.30
CA ASP A 241 -16.47 18.13 -6.22
C ASP A 241 -15.91 18.50 -7.61
N GLY A 242 -15.58 17.49 -8.43
CA GLY A 242 -15.23 17.65 -9.85
C GLY A 242 -14.00 18.51 -10.14
N LYS A 243 -13.27 18.98 -9.13
CA LYS A 243 -12.11 19.89 -9.28
C LYS A 243 -10.88 19.21 -9.87
N HIS A 244 -10.74 17.91 -9.64
CA HIS A 244 -9.59 17.11 -10.03
C HIS A 244 -10.05 15.89 -10.83
N GLN A 245 -9.34 15.58 -11.91
CA GLN A 245 -9.75 14.55 -12.87
C GLN A 245 -9.36 13.15 -12.43
N PHE A 246 -8.37 13.06 -11.54
CA PHE A 246 -7.83 11.79 -11.05
C PHE A 246 -7.84 11.76 -9.53
N GLY A 247 -8.18 10.60 -8.96
CA GLY A 247 -8.21 10.42 -7.52
C GLY A 247 -7.69 9.07 -7.09
N GLN A 248 -7.16 8.99 -5.87
CA GLN A 248 -6.70 7.74 -5.28
C GLN A 248 -7.04 7.65 -3.80
N GLY A 249 -7.52 6.49 -3.36
CA GLY A 249 -7.80 6.20 -1.96
C GLY A 249 -6.82 5.22 -1.29
N VAL A 250 -7.15 4.83 -0.05
CA VAL A 250 -6.34 3.92 0.78
C VAL A 250 -6.79 2.48 0.58
N ILE A 251 -5.83 1.56 0.50
CA ILE A 251 -6.12 0.13 0.47
C ILE A 251 -5.58 -0.54 1.73
N THR A 252 -6.37 -1.43 2.32
CA THR A 252 -5.99 -2.20 3.50
C THR A 252 -6.05 -3.71 3.23
N TYR A 253 -5.15 -4.47 3.85
CA TYR A 253 -4.87 -5.86 3.44
C TYR A 253 -5.26 -6.93 4.47
N ALA A 254 -5.62 -6.52 5.70
CA ALA A 254 -5.85 -7.42 6.82
C ALA A 254 -7.34 -7.78 7.05
N ASN A 255 -8.18 -7.55 6.03
CA ASN A 255 -9.62 -7.78 6.13
C ASN A 255 -9.98 -9.24 5.80
N GLY A 256 -10.91 -9.80 6.58
CA GLY A 256 -11.33 -11.19 6.44
C GLY A 256 -10.28 -12.21 6.89
N ASP A 257 -10.22 -13.34 6.20
CA ASP A 257 -9.30 -14.45 6.51
C ASP A 257 -7.90 -14.19 5.96
N ILE A 258 -6.92 -14.17 6.86
CA ILE A 258 -5.52 -13.94 6.52
C ILE A 258 -4.90 -15.26 6.09
N VAL A 259 -4.51 -15.32 4.81
CA VAL A 259 -3.91 -16.52 4.22
C VAL A 259 -2.44 -16.66 4.61
N ASN A 260 -1.70 -15.56 4.61
CA ASN A 260 -0.28 -15.52 4.96
C ASN A 260 0.02 -14.28 5.78
N TRP A 261 0.40 -14.50 7.03
CA TRP A 261 0.69 -13.44 8.00
C TRP A 261 1.92 -12.61 7.61
N LEU A 262 2.96 -13.25 7.08
CA LEU A 262 4.21 -12.56 6.76
C LEU A 262 4.01 -11.55 5.62
N THR A 263 3.32 -11.95 4.56
CA THR A 263 3.01 -11.04 3.44
C THR A 263 2.02 -9.95 3.85
N THR A 264 1.01 -10.29 4.65
CA THR A 264 0.01 -9.31 5.16
C THR A 264 0.64 -8.25 6.06
N LEU A 265 1.53 -8.66 6.96
CA LEU A 265 2.28 -7.73 7.81
C LEU A 265 3.23 -6.87 6.97
N SER A 266 3.89 -7.46 5.97
CA SER A 266 4.76 -6.71 5.05
C SER A 266 3.99 -5.65 4.25
N ASP A 267 2.77 -5.97 3.79
CA ASP A 267 1.89 -5.02 3.10
C ASP A 267 1.28 -3.96 4.02
N SER A 268 1.23 -4.20 5.33
CA SER A 268 0.67 -3.23 6.29
C SER A 268 1.45 -1.90 6.26
N PHE A 269 2.74 -1.91 5.93
CA PHE A 269 3.52 -0.68 5.70
C PHE A 269 2.90 0.23 4.63
N ARG A 270 2.28 -0.35 3.60
CA ARG A 270 1.65 0.40 2.50
C ARG A 270 0.46 1.22 2.98
N VAL A 271 -0.23 0.79 4.03
CA VAL A 271 -1.33 1.57 4.63
C VAL A 271 -0.80 2.88 5.21
N ALA A 272 0.38 2.83 5.84
CA ALA A 272 1.03 4.05 6.33
C ALA A 272 1.54 4.95 5.20
N ASP A 273 2.08 4.36 4.13
CA ASP A 273 2.54 5.12 2.95
C ASP A 273 1.37 5.79 2.19
N ASP A 274 0.23 5.10 2.10
CA ASP A 274 -1.02 5.63 1.55
C ASP A 274 -1.53 6.83 2.38
N MET A 275 -1.59 6.68 3.71
CA MET A 275 -2.08 7.72 4.62
C MET A 275 -1.09 8.86 4.86
N GLY A 276 0.20 8.61 4.65
CA GLY A 276 1.27 9.58 4.74
C GLY A 276 1.53 10.25 3.39
N LYS A 277 2.53 9.76 2.67
CA LYS A 277 3.09 10.36 1.46
C LYS A 277 2.05 10.52 0.36
N LEU A 278 1.25 9.49 0.07
CA LEU A 278 0.27 9.57 -1.03
C LEU A 278 -0.85 10.56 -0.70
N ARG A 279 -1.37 10.54 0.54
CA ARG A 279 -2.34 11.54 1.00
C ARG A 279 -1.78 12.95 0.93
N PHE A 280 -0.55 13.16 1.42
CA PHE A 280 0.10 14.46 1.42
C PHE A 280 0.33 15.00 0.00
N GLN A 281 0.87 14.18 -0.90
CA GLN A 281 1.17 14.65 -2.26
C GLN A 281 -0.10 15.06 -3.01
N PHE A 282 -1.21 14.34 -2.80
CA PHE A 282 -2.46 14.62 -3.50
C PHE A 282 -3.25 15.75 -2.87
N LYS A 283 -3.28 15.87 -1.53
CA LYS A 283 -3.98 16.98 -0.87
C LYS A 283 -3.29 18.32 -0.99
N LEU A 284 -1.95 18.34 -1.07
CA LEU A 284 -1.19 19.60 -1.10
C LEU A 284 -0.70 19.98 -2.49
N PHE A 285 -0.12 19.04 -3.24
CA PHE A 285 0.49 19.33 -4.55
C PHE A 285 -0.41 18.97 -5.72
N HIS A 286 -1.48 18.19 -5.48
CA HIS A 286 -2.37 17.66 -6.49
C HIS A 286 -1.65 16.91 -7.62
N LYS A 287 -0.54 16.23 -7.29
CA LYS A 287 0.37 15.58 -8.24
C LYS A 287 0.90 14.24 -7.73
N PRO A 288 1.12 13.24 -8.60
CA PRO A 288 1.62 11.91 -8.24
C PRO A 288 3.15 11.88 -8.08
N LEU A 289 3.71 12.77 -7.27
CA LEU A 289 5.17 13.01 -7.17
C LEU A 289 6.02 11.75 -6.92
N PHE A 290 5.51 10.83 -6.09
CA PHE A 290 6.18 9.59 -5.70
C PHE A 290 5.50 8.34 -6.27
N GLY A 291 4.67 8.52 -7.30
CA GLY A 291 3.94 7.45 -7.97
C GLY A 291 2.46 7.40 -7.64
N TRP A 292 1.81 6.42 -8.24
CA TRP A 292 0.38 6.16 -8.25
C TRP A 292 0.16 4.64 -8.26
N LYS A 293 -0.94 4.17 -7.68
CA LYS A 293 -1.31 2.76 -7.58
C LYS A 293 -2.37 2.44 -8.64
N GLY A 294 -2.45 1.19 -9.09
CA GLY A 294 -3.40 0.75 -10.10
C GLY A 294 -4.75 0.23 -9.61
N SER A 295 -5.08 0.44 -8.33
CA SER A 295 -6.35 0.05 -7.71
C SER A 295 -6.80 1.12 -6.70
N TYR A 296 -8.11 1.21 -6.48
CA TYR A 296 -8.78 2.34 -5.84
C TYR A 296 -8.36 3.67 -6.47
N VAL A 297 -8.46 3.70 -7.79
CA VAL A 297 -8.27 4.89 -8.61
C VAL A 297 -9.61 5.32 -9.17
N VAL A 298 -9.86 6.62 -9.16
CA VAL A 298 -11.02 7.23 -9.82
C VAL A 298 -10.54 8.17 -10.90
N THR A 299 -11.14 8.09 -12.08
CA THR A 299 -10.77 8.89 -13.24
C THR A 299 -12.02 9.46 -13.89
N GLN A 300 -11.93 10.68 -14.43
CA GLN A 300 -12.93 11.21 -15.34
C GLN A 300 -12.70 10.63 -16.74
N VAL A 301 -13.75 10.18 -17.42
CA VAL A 301 -13.66 9.49 -18.71
C VAL A 301 -12.93 10.30 -19.76
N GLU A 302 -13.25 11.61 -19.89
CA GLU A 302 -12.58 12.49 -20.84
C GLU A 302 -11.06 12.55 -20.62
N ALA A 303 -10.64 12.75 -19.36
CA ALA A 303 -9.22 12.83 -19.01
C ALA A 303 -8.50 11.49 -19.16
N GLU A 304 -9.15 10.36 -18.80
CA GLU A 304 -8.59 9.02 -19.03
C GLU A 304 -8.40 8.74 -20.52
N ARG A 305 -9.34 9.18 -21.35
CA ARG A 305 -9.27 9.01 -22.81
C ARG A 305 -8.17 9.87 -23.43
N ASP A 306 -7.97 11.10 -22.96
CA ASP A 306 -6.88 11.97 -23.42
C ASP A 306 -5.50 11.40 -23.06
N VAL A 307 -5.33 10.92 -21.83
CA VAL A 307 -4.06 10.34 -21.38
C VAL A 307 -3.80 8.99 -22.05
N SER A 308 -4.83 8.14 -22.18
CA SER A 308 -4.80 6.79 -22.74
C SER A 308 -3.92 5.79 -21.97
N TYR A 309 -4.18 4.49 -22.14
CA TYR A 309 -3.28 3.42 -21.68
C TYR A 309 -2.37 2.88 -22.79
N ASP A 310 -2.44 3.44 -24.00
CA ASP A 310 -1.68 3.01 -25.18
C ASP A 310 -0.27 3.64 -25.24
N HIS A 311 0.58 3.31 -24.26
CA HIS A 311 1.95 3.85 -24.16
C HIS A 311 3.05 2.89 -24.61
N GLY A 312 2.66 1.75 -25.17
CA GLY A 312 3.52 0.71 -25.72
C GLY A 312 4.02 -0.26 -24.67
N MET A 313 5.04 -1.03 -25.04
CA MET A 313 5.57 -2.10 -24.19
C MET A 313 6.13 -1.60 -22.85
N GLU A 314 6.84 -0.47 -22.86
CA GLU A 314 7.43 0.11 -21.65
C GLU A 314 6.36 0.54 -20.62
N GLY A 315 5.22 1.05 -21.10
CA GLY A 315 4.08 1.45 -20.27
C GLY A 315 3.15 0.31 -19.87
N SER A 316 3.48 -0.95 -20.20
CA SER A 316 2.57 -2.09 -19.96
C SER A 316 2.82 -2.84 -18.65
N ILE A 317 3.97 -2.67 -17.98
CA ILE A 317 4.34 -3.44 -16.79
C ILE A 317 3.83 -2.78 -15.49
N ALA A 318 3.95 -1.46 -15.41
CA ALA A 318 3.40 -0.59 -14.38
C ALA A 318 2.60 0.51 -15.09
N GLU A 319 1.48 0.11 -15.68
CA GLU A 319 0.63 0.96 -16.50
C GLU A 319 0.06 2.13 -15.74
N ASP A 320 -0.28 1.90 -14.47
CA ASP A 320 -0.71 2.90 -13.50
C ASP A 320 0.34 4.00 -13.31
N CYS A 321 1.58 3.60 -13.00
CA CYS A 321 2.68 4.53 -12.79
C CYS A 321 2.98 5.33 -14.06
N PHE A 322 3.05 4.66 -15.22
CA PHE A 322 3.32 5.34 -16.49
C PHE A 322 2.21 6.33 -16.85
N PHE A 323 0.94 5.91 -16.76
CA PHE A 323 -0.22 6.75 -16.98
C PHE A 323 -0.17 8.00 -16.08
N SER A 324 0.10 7.85 -14.78
CA SER A 324 0.11 8.99 -13.85
C SER A 324 1.12 10.07 -14.21
N MET A 325 2.28 9.65 -14.75
CA MET A 325 3.34 10.56 -15.15
C MET A 325 3.00 11.28 -16.46
N VAL A 326 2.31 10.60 -17.39
CA VAL A 326 1.79 11.22 -18.61
C VAL A 326 0.64 12.18 -18.30
N ALA A 327 -0.29 11.79 -17.44
CA ALA A 327 -1.36 12.65 -16.95
C ALA A 327 -0.83 13.94 -16.30
N MET A 328 0.19 13.83 -15.44
CA MET A 328 0.86 14.99 -14.86
C MET A 328 1.56 15.86 -15.92
N LYS A 329 2.16 15.25 -16.95
CA LYS A 329 2.76 15.96 -18.09
C LYS A 329 1.70 16.72 -18.91
N HIS A 330 0.50 16.18 -19.05
CA HIS A 330 -0.64 16.83 -19.72
C HIS A 330 -1.26 17.97 -18.87
N GLY A 331 -0.80 18.15 -17.62
CA GLY A 331 -1.27 19.21 -16.74
C GLY A 331 -2.51 18.84 -15.92
N TYR A 332 -2.94 17.57 -15.95
CA TYR A 332 -4.03 17.11 -15.10
C TYR A 332 -3.63 17.08 -13.63
N SER A 333 -4.65 17.21 -12.78
CA SER A 333 -4.49 17.28 -11.33
C SER A 333 -5.14 16.10 -10.62
N PHE A 334 -4.62 15.79 -9.44
CA PHE A 334 -4.98 14.63 -8.64
C PHE A 334 -5.50 15.03 -7.26
N ASP A 335 -6.37 14.24 -6.65
CA ASP A 335 -6.69 14.40 -5.23
C ASP A 335 -6.77 13.04 -4.49
N PHE A 336 -6.71 13.11 -3.17
CA PHE A 336 -6.88 11.97 -2.30
C PHE A 336 -8.36 11.75 -1.98
N ILE A 337 -8.80 10.51 -2.16
CA ILE A 337 -10.18 10.07 -1.89
C ILE A 337 -10.23 9.47 -0.48
N GLU A 338 -11.16 9.98 0.32
CA GLU A 338 -11.39 9.47 1.67
C GLU A 338 -12.08 8.10 1.66
N GLY A 339 -11.86 7.31 2.69
CA GLY A 339 -12.35 5.93 2.75
C GLY A 339 -11.31 4.91 2.32
N GLU A 340 -11.54 3.66 2.72
CA GLU A 340 -10.59 2.57 2.49
C GLU A 340 -11.27 1.41 1.75
N MET A 341 -10.56 0.83 0.79
CA MET A 341 -10.96 -0.44 0.15
C MET A 341 -10.17 -1.59 0.75
N HIS A 342 -10.71 -2.80 0.59
CA HIS A 342 -10.12 -4.00 1.14
C HIS A 342 -9.58 -4.89 0.02
N GLU A 343 -8.30 -5.22 0.10
CA GLU A 343 -7.63 -6.15 -0.81
C GLU A 343 -6.98 -7.29 -0.03
N LYS A 344 -6.40 -8.25 -0.76
CA LYS A 344 -5.63 -9.35 -0.18
C LYS A 344 -4.15 -9.24 -0.53
N SER A 345 -3.31 -9.49 0.46
CA SER A 345 -1.87 -9.68 0.22
C SER A 345 -1.58 -10.94 -0.59
N PRO A 346 -0.41 -11.00 -1.27
CA PRO A 346 0.06 -12.22 -1.90
C PRO A 346 0.07 -13.41 -0.94
N PHE A 347 -0.29 -14.60 -1.42
CA PHE A 347 -0.49 -15.75 -0.54
C PHE A 347 0.80 -16.49 -0.20
N THR A 348 1.82 -16.32 -1.01
CA THR A 348 3.14 -16.92 -0.82
C THR A 348 4.20 -15.84 -0.85
N MET A 349 5.35 -16.11 -0.23
CA MET A 349 6.51 -15.21 -0.32
C MET A 349 7.04 -15.10 -1.75
N TRP A 350 6.91 -16.16 -2.55
CA TRP A 350 7.31 -16.13 -3.94
C TRP A 350 6.44 -15.17 -4.77
N ASP A 351 5.12 -15.24 -4.61
CA ASP A 351 4.20 -14.29 -5.24
C ASP A 351 4.49 -12.86 -4.84
N PHE A 352 4.77 -12.65 -3.55
CA PHE A 352 5.16 -11.35 -3.03
C PHE A 352 6.42 -10.82 -3.72
N LEU A 353 7.48 -11.62 -3.80
CA LEU A 353 8.72 -11.23 -4.48
C LEU A 353 8.52 -10.98 -5.97
N GLN A 354 7.72 -11.80 -6.66
CA GLN A 354 7.40 -11.59 -8.08
C GLN A 354 6.61 -10.31 -8.30
N GLN A 355 5.68 -9.97 -7.40
CA GLN A 355 4.94 -8.71 -7.44
C GLN A 355 5.88 -7.51 -7.27
N ARG A 356 6.79 -7.55 -6.28
CA ARG A 356 7.79 -6.49 -6.07
C ARG A 356 8.78 -6.36 -7.23
N LYS A 357 9.24 -7.48 -7.77
CA LYS A 357 10.10 -7.49 -8.97
C LYS A 357 9.40 -6.78 -10.14
N ARG A 358 8.13 -7.11 -10.40
CA ARG A 358 7.34 -6.45 -11.46
C ARG A 358 7.24 -4.95 -11.26
N TRP A 359 6.95 -4.49 -10.04
CA TRP A 359 6.85 -3.05 -9.76
C TRP A 359 8.19 -2.35 -9.93
N LEU A 360 9.29 -2.93 -9.44
CA LEU A 360 10.62 -2.36 -9.60
C LEU A 360 10.98 -2.22 -11.09
N GLN A 361 10.73 -3.27 -11.89
CA GLN A 361 10.96 -3.25 -13.33
C GLN A 361 10.09 -2.22 -14.05
N GLY A 362 8.79 -2.15 -13.73
CA GLY A 362 7.88 -1.21 -14.35
C GLY A 362 8.22 0.25 -14.03
N ILE A 363 8.51 0.57 -12.77
CA ILE A 363 8.91 1.93 -12.38
C ILE A 363 10.26 2.31 -13.01
N LEU A 364 11.21 1.36 -13.13
CA LEU A 364 12.48 1.60 -13.83
C LEU A 364 12.24 1.99 -15.29
N LEU A 365 11.34 1.29 -15.99
CA LEU A 365 10.96 1.65 -17.36
C LEU A 365 10.35 3.07 -17.43
N THR A 366 9.42 3.40 -16.53
CA THR A 366 8.82 4.74 -16.46
C THR A 366 9.87 5.83 -16.21
N VAL A 367 10.78 5.61 -15.26
CA VAL A 367 11.83 6.56 -14.89
C VAL A 367 12.83 6.77 -16.04
N HIS A 368 13.15 5.75 -16.83
CA HIS A 368 14.08 5.87 -17.96
C HIS A 368 13.42 6.20 -19.30
N SER A 369 12.10 6.19 -19.40
CA SER A 369 11.39 6.48 -20.66
C SER A 369 11.67 7.90 -21.17
N SER A 370 12.04 8.03 -22.45
CA SER A 370 12.26 9.33 -23.11
C SER A 370 10.97 10.09 -23.38
N LYS A 371 9.80 9.43 -23.31
CA LYS A 371 8.48 10.04 -23.52
C LYS A 371 8.08 11.02 -22.42
N ILE A 372 8.69 10.90 -21.24
CA ILE A 372 8.37 11.65 -20.03
C ILE A 372 9.59 12.46 -19.61
N ALA A 373 9.43 13.79 -19.54
CA ALA A 373 10.50 14.69 -19.14
C ALA A 373 10.97 14.41 -17.70
N ILE A 374 12.28 14.59 -17.44
CA ILE A 374 12.89 14.27 -16.15
C ILE A 374 12.25 15.00 -14.97
N VAL A 375 11.77 16.24 -15.17
CA VAL A 375 11.10 17.05 -14.15
C VAL A 375 9.86 16.37 -13.57
N HIS A 376 9.13 15.60 -14.37
CA HIS A 376 7.93 14.88 -13.94
C HIS A 376 8.26 13.60 -13.17
N LYS A 377 9.44 13.03 -13.38
CA LYS A 377 9.82 11.71 -12.83
C LYS A 377 10.98 11.77 -11.84
N ALA A 378 11.53 12.94 -11.51
CA ALA A 378 12.69 13.07 -10.64
C ALA A 378 12.46 12.53 -9.22
N LEU A 379 11.33 12.87 -8.58
CA LEU A 379 10.98 12.36 -7.25
C LEU A 379 10.61 10.87 -7.27
N LEU A 380 9.99 10.41 -8.36
CA LEU A 380 9.74 9.00 -8.61
C LEU A 380 11.05 8.21 -8.76
N ALA A 381 12.02 8.75 -9.52
CA ALA A 381 13.34 8.17 -9.71
C ALA A 381 14.09 8.05 -8.38
N LEU A 382 14.04 9.11 -7.57
CA LEU A 382 14.62 9.08 -6.23
C LEU A 382 13.99 7.97 -5.38
N SER A 383 12.67 7.80 -5.49
CA SER A 383 11.94 6.77 -4.75
C SER A 383 12.28 5.36 -5.21
N LEU A 384 12.41 5.19 -6.53
CA LEU A 384 12.83 3.94 -7.14
C LEU A 384 14.21 3.52 -6.65
N TYR A 385 15.20 4.42 -6.74
CA TYR A 385 16.56 4.08 -6.35
C TYR A 385 16.68 3.87 -4.84
N ALA A 386 15.98 4.66 -4.01
CA ALA A 386 15.90 4.41 -2.58
C ALA A 386 15.42 2.97 -2.27
N TRP A 387 14.38 2.52 -2.98
CA TRP A 387 13.86 1.16 -2.82
C TRP A 387 14.81 0.10 -3.38
N ALA A 388 15.39 0.32 -4.57
CA ALA A 388 16.33 -0.59 -5.21
C ALA A 388 17.59 -0.81 -4.34
N THR A 389 18.09 0.26 -3.71
CA THR A 389 19.26 0.21 -2.83
C THR A 389 18.93 -0.20 -1.41
N MET A 390 17.65 -0.39 -1.06
CA MET A 390 17.22 -0.69 0.30
C MET A 390 17.99 -1.87 0.92
N PRO A 391 18.14 -3.04 0.27
CA PRO A 391 18.88 -4.17 0.85
C PRO A 391 20.34 -3.82 1.18
N LEU A 392 20.99 -3.05 0.31
CA LEU A 392 22.35 -2.58 0.51
C LEU A 392 22.40 -1.60 1.68
N THR A 393 21.53 -0.59 1.69
CA THR A 393 21.48 0.41 2.76
C THR A 393 21.12 -0.19 4.12
N SER A 394 20.33 -1.27 4.17
CA SER A 394 20.01 -1.98 5.41
C SER A 394 21.23 -2.65 6.06
N LEU A 395 22.30 -2.94 5.30
CA LEU A 395 23.55 -3.45 5.86
C LEU A 395 24.19 -2.47 6.85
N GLN A 396 23.86 -1.18 6.78
CA GLN A 396 24.35 -0.18 7.74
C GLN A 396 24.02 -0.52 9.18
N VAL A 397 22.93 -1.23 9.45
CA VAL A 397 22.58 -1.67 10.81
C VAL A 397 23.69 -2.55 11.40
N PHE A 398 24.39 -3.32 10.56
CA PHE A 398 25.51 -4.17 10.97
C PHE A 398 26.86 -3.48 10.76
N LEU A 399 27.02 -2.70 9.70
CA LEU A 399 28.30 -2.06 9.36
C LEU A 399 28.61 -0.87 10.27
N CYS A 400 27.63 -0.06 10.69
CA CYS A 400 27.89 1.12 11.52
C CYS A 400 28.50 0.75 12.89
N PRO A 401 28.05 -0.29 13.61
CA PRO A 401 28.70 -0.72 14.85
C PRO A 401 30.09 -1.34 14.65
N LEU A 402 30.32 -2.02 13.52
CA LEU A 402 31.60 -2.70 13.23
C LEU A 402 32.68 -1.75 12.67
N PHE A 403 32.26 -0.75 11.92
CA PHE A 403 33.12 0.24 11.26
C PHE A 403 32.59 1.65 11.54
N PRO A 404 32.72 2.14 12.78
CA PRO A 404 32.21 3.45 13.16
C PRO A 404 32.90 4.57 12.37
N LEU A 405 32.10 5.49 11.84
CA LEU A 405 32.59 6.69 11.18
C LEU A 405 32.46 7.92 12.10
N PRO A 406 33.28 8.97 11.90
CA PRO A 406 33.18 10.23 12.60
C PRO A 406 31.76 10.78 12.56
N ARG A 407 31.33 11.24 13.73
CA ARG A 407 30.00 11.81 13.93
C ARG A 407 29.83 13.09 13.11
N CYS A 408 28.66 13.20 12.47
CA CYS A 408 28.21 14.41 11.81
C CYS A 408 26.74 14.61 12.21
N LEU A 409 26.50 15.42 13.23
CA LEU A 409 25.19 15.62 13.86
C LEU A 409 24.01 15.75 12.88
N PRO A 410 24.00 16.65 11.89
CA PRO A 410 22.85 16.78 10.98
C PRO A 410 22.64 15.51 10.15
N PHE A 411 23.72 14.87 9.73
CA PHE A 411 23.67 13.67 8.90
C PHE A 411 23.22 12.43 9.69
N ASP A 412 23.76 12.26 10.89
CA ASP A 412 23.39 11.18 11.81
C ASP A 412 21.94 11.30 12.25
N PHE A 413 21.48 12.53 12.51
CA PHE A 413 20.07 12.81 12.80
C PHE A 413 19.17 12.46 11.61
N LEU A 414 19.52 12.85 10.38
CA LEU A 414 18.72 12.54 9.18
C LEU A 414 18.62 11.02 8.95
N LEU A 415 19.72 10.29 9.13
CA LEU A 415 19.74 8.83 9.00
C LEU A 415 18.88 8.16 10.08
N SER A 416 19.00 8.63 11.32
CA SER A 416 18.18 8.17 12.43
C SER A 416 16.69 8.49 12.22
N PHE A 417 16.38 9.69 11.72
CA PHE A 417 15.01 10.10 11.36
C PHE A 417 14.40 9.18 10.31
N VAL A 418 15.14 8.86 9.24
CA VAL A 418 14.71 7.91 8.21
C VAL A 418 14.40 6.54 8.83
N GLY A 419 15.28 6.02 9.69
CA GLY A 419 15.06 4.75 10.38
C GLY A 419 13.85 4.79 11.31
N ALA A 420 13.74 5.84 12.14
CA ALA A 420 12.68 6.05 13.10
C ALA A 420 11.31 6.09 12.41
N LEU A 421 11.19 6.88 11.34
CA LEU A 421 9.92 7.07 10.65
C LEU A 421 9.48 5.80 9.93
N ASN A 422 10.38 5.10 9.22
CA ASN A 422 10.01 3.85 8.54
C ASN A 422 9.55 2.77 9.53
N LEU A 423 10.24 2.65 10.68
CA LEU A 423 9.83 1.71 11.73
C LEU A 423 8.48 2.11 12.35
N TYR A 424 8.26 3.41 12.58
CA TYR A 424 6.98 3.91 13.06
C TYR A 424 5.85 3.63 12.05
N MET A 425 6.07 3.89 10.77
CA MET A 425 5.13 3.63 9.69
C MET A 425 4.73 2.17 9.63
N TYR A 426 5.68 1.25 9.81
CA TYR A 426 5.37 -0.18 9.91
C TYR A 426 4.42 -0.47 11.08
N ILE A 427 4.72 0.03 12.29
CA ILE A 427 3.88 -0.15 13.47
C ILE A 427 2.49 0.47 13.25
N PHE A 428 2.44 1.71 12.74
CA PHE A 428 1.20 2.42 12.45
C PHE A 428 0.34 1.66 11.44
N GLY A 429 0.93 1.22 10.34
CA GLY A 429 0.27 0.46 9.29
C GLY A 429 -0.32 -0.85 9.81
N VAL A 430 0.41 -1.57 10.66
CA VAL A 430 -0.10 -2.77 11.35
C VAL A 430 -1.26 -2.40 12.27
N VAL A 431 -1.10 -1.42 13.17
CA VAL A 431 -2.17 -1.00 14.09
C VAL A 431 -3.43 -0.60 13.33
N LYS A 432 -3.30 0.19 12.25
CA LYS A 432 -4.45 0.62 11.44
C LYS A 432 -5.11 -0.54 10.71
N SER A 433 -4.34 -1.43 10.09
CA SER A 433 -4.86 -2.60 9.38
C SER A 433 -5.63 -3.56 10.29
N PHE A 434 -5.20 -3.69 11.53
CA PHE A 434 -5.71 -4.70 12.47
C PHE A 434 -6.67 -4.16 13.53
N SER A 435 -6.84 -2.84 13.63
CA SER A 435 -7.68 -2.18 14.63
C SER A 435 -9.12 -2.70 14.63
N HIS A 436 -9.69 -2.97 13.44
CA HIS A 436 -11.06 -3.49 13.32
C HIS A 436 -11.19 -4.94 13.82
N LYS A 437 -10.15 -5.77 13.65
CA LYS A 437 -10.17 -7.21 13.95
C LYS A 437 -9.78 -7.53 15.40
N TYR A 438 -8.90 -6.73 16.00
CA TYR A 438 -8.37 -6.94 17.35
C TYR A 438 -8.78 -5.84 18.35
N ARG A 439 -9.93 -5.21 18.12
CA ARG A 439 -10.54 -4.17 18.97
C ARG A 439 -10.49 -4.50 20.48
N ASN A 440 -10.54 -5.79 20.84
CA ASN A 440 -10.53 -6.26 22.24
C ASN A 440 -9.17 -6.76 22.78
N SER A 441 -8.05 -6.67 22.03
CA SER A 441 -6.75 -7.20 22.49
C SER A 441 -5.54 -6.42 21.96
N LEU A 442 -5.37 -5.18 22.42
CA LEU A 442 -4.17 -4.35 22.17
C LEU A 442 -2.85 -5.03 22.54
N LEU A 443 -2.85 -5.94 23.52
CA LEU A 443 -1.65 -6.68 23.96
C LEU A 443 -1.09 -7.65 22.92
N ARG A 444 -1.92 -8.15 21.98
CA ARG A 444 -1.45 -9.06 20.91
C ARG A 444 -0.74 -8.33 19.76
N LEU A 445 -0.96 -7.02 19.62
CA LEU A 445 -0.42 -6.19 18.53
C LEU A 445 1.01 -5.69 18.78
N GLY A 446 1.45 -5.60 20.04
CA GLY A 446 2.73 -4.97 20.39
C GLY A 446 3.85 -5.88 20.91
N ILE A 447 3.55 -7.10 21.37
CA ILE A 447 4.53 -7.87 22.20
C ILE A 447 4.73 -9.33 21.74
N THR A 448 3.89 -9.86 20.86
CA THR A 448 4.03 -11.25 20.39
C THR A 448 4.51 -11.31 18.94
N PRO A 449 5.69 -11.91 18.66
CA PRO A 449 5.96 -12.45 17.34
C PRO A 449 4.78 -13.36 16.93
N PRO A 450 4.24 -13.23 15.71
CA PRO A 450 3.02 -13.95 15.29
C PRO A 450 3.10 -15.48 15.43
N PHE A 451 4.32 -16.03 15.49
CA PHE A 451 4.61 -17.46 15.60
C PHE A 451 4.03 -18.14 16.86
N LEU A 452 3.72 -17.40 17.94
CA LEU A 452 3.26 -18.02 19.20
C LEU A 452 1.73 -18.05 19.36
N SER A 453 0.95 -17.45 18.47
CA SER A 453 -0.52 -17.43 18.60
C SER A 453 -1.24 -18.65 17.99
N GLU A 454 -0.51 -19.58 17.39
CA GLU A 454 -1.06 -20.82 16.81
C GLU A 454 -1.67 -21.79 17.85
N CYS A 455 -1.39 -21.61 19.14
CA CYS A 455 -1.84 -22.57 20.16
C CYS A 455 -3.23 -22.30 20.79
N SER A 456 -3.98 -21.26 20.39
CA SER A 456 -5.33 -21.03 20.94
C SER A 456 -6.38 -20.62 19.89
N GLY A 457 -6.62 -21.48 18.90
CA GLY A 457 -7.72 -21.32 17.95
C GLY A 457 -9.07 -21.77 18.54
N GLY A 458 -9.89 -20.80 18.96
CA GLY A 458 -11.32 -21.01 19.21
C GLY A 458 -12.10 -21.00 17.89
N LYS A 459 -12.91 -22.04 17.64
CA LYS A 459 -13.76 -22.19 16.46
C LYS A 459 -14.83 -21.09 16.42
N THR A 460 -14.86 -20.29 15.35
CA THR A 460 -16.04 -19.52 14.95
C THR A 460 -16.46 -19.96 13.55
N ASN A 461 -17.71 -20.40 13.44
CA ASN A 461 -18.30 -20.96 12.22
C ASN A 461 -18.61 -19.85 11.19
N SER A 462 -17.86 -19.80 10.08
CA SER A 462 -18.28 -19.18 8.81
C SER A 462 -18.11 -20.21 7.69
N THR A 463 -19.19 -20.87 7.29
CA THR A 463 -19.14 -22.12 6.50
C THR A 463 -19.31 -21.95 4.98
N SER A 464 -19.52 -20.73 4.45
CA SER A 464 -19.66 -20.49 3.00
C SER A 464 -18.38 -19.94 2.36
N SER A 465 -17.88 -18.77 2.81
CA SER A 465 -16.63 -18.15 2.34
C SER A 465 -15.39 -19.08 2.41
N THR A 466 -15.28 -19.87 3.47
CA THR A 466 -14.13 -20.77 3.72
C THR A 466 -14.00 -21.90 2.68
N LYS A 467 -15.08 -22.29 1.99
CA LYS A 467 -15.04 -23.34 0.95
C LYS A 467 -14.55 -22.78 -0.39
N THR A 468 -15.05 -21.62 -0.84
CA THR A 468 -14.61 -20.99 -2.10
C THR A 468 -13.13 -20.58 -2.03
N PHE A 469 -12.66 -20.07 -0.89
CA PHE A 469 -11.25 -19.70 -0.74
C PHE A 469 -10.28 -20.89 -0.66
N LYS A 470 -10.73 -22.07 -0.21
CA LYS A 470 -9.92 -23.30 -0.28
C LYS A 470 -9.73 -23.76 -1.72
N LEU A 471 -10.74 -23.60 -2.58
CA LEU A 471 -10.65 -23.87 -4.03
C LEU A 471 -9.72 -22.86 -4.72
N TYR A 472 -9.86 -21.56 -4.44
CA TYR A 472 -8.96 -20.52 -4.96
C TYR A 472 -7.48 -20.77 -4.55
N LYS A 473 -7.24 -21.21 -3.31
CA LYS A 473 -5.90 -21.60 -2.83
C LYS A 473 -5.34 -22.80 -3.61
N HIS A 474 -6.17 -23.79 -3.90
CA HIS A 474 -5.75 -25.02 -4.58
C HIS A 474 -5.49 -24.81 -6.07
N ASP A 475 -6.26 -23.93 -6.73
CA ASP A 475 -6.13 -23.63 -8.16
C ASP A 475 -4.98 -22.65 -8.45
N LYS A 476 -4.76 -21.66 -7.57
CA LYS A 476 -3.57 -20.78 -7.67
C LYS A 476 -2.27 -21.57 -7.52
N TYR A 477 -2.24 -22.54 -6.59
CA TYR A 477 -1.07 -23.42 -6.39
C TYR A 477 -0.79 -24.35 -7.59
N LYS A 478 -1.84 -24.87 -8.25
CA LYS A 478 -1.70 -25.64 -9.50
C LYS A 478 -1.24 -24.78 -10.67
N TYR A 479 -1.70 -23.53 -10.76
CA TYR A 479 -1.32 -22.58 -11.81
C TYR A 479 0.15 -22.14 -11.71
N ASP A 480 0.70 -22.00 -10.50
CA ASP A 480 2.11 -21.62 -10.32
C ASP A 480 3.10 -22.73 -10.73
N LEU A 481 2.70 -24.00 -10.65
CA LEU A 481 3.51 -25.13 -11.15
C LEU A 481 3.65 -25.09 -12.68
N THR A 482 2.61 -24.68 -13.41
CA THR A 482 2.66 -24.46 -14.86
C THR A 482 3.36 -23.16 -15.23
N ARG A 483 3.27 -22.11 -14.40
CA ARG A 483 3.96 -20.82 -14.61
C ARG A 483 5.48 -20.97 -14.61
N ARG A 484 6.06 -21.81 -13.74
CA ARG A 484 7.51 -22.09 -13.68
C ARG A 484 8.14 -22.46 -15.03
N ARG A 485 7.39 -23.10 -15.94
CA ARG A 485 7.90 -23.43 -17.28
C ARG A 485 7.78 -22.31 -18.32
N SER A 486 6.84 -21.37 -18.16
CA SER A 486 6.54 -20.35 -19.19
C SER A 486 7.25 -19.00 -18.98
N THR A 487 7.53 -18.63 -17.73
CA THR A 487 8.25 -17.38 -17.41
C THR A 487 9.71 -17.44 -17.79
N ASP A 488 10.36 -18.60 -17.71
CA ASP A 488 11.77 -18.75 -18.09
C ASP A 488 11.99 -18.58 -19.60
N LEU A 489 11.04 -19.05 -20.42
CA LEU A 489 11.10 -18.94 -21.89
C LEU A 489 10.79 -17.52 -22.42
N SER A 490 9.91 -16.76 -21.76
CA SER A 490 9.53 -15.40 -22.19
C SER A 490 10.48 -14.30 -21.68
N LEU A 491 11.14 -14.54 -20.54
CA LEU A 491 12.16 -13.63 -20.01
C LEU A 491 13.47 -13.68 -20.82
N LEU A 492 13.84 -14.85 -21.36
CA LEU A 492 15.00 -14.99 -22.25
C LEU A 492 14.81 -14.28 -23.59
N SER A 493 13.60 -14.29 -24.17
CA SER A 493 13.36 -13.58 -25.44
C SER A 493 13.35 -12.05 -25.25
N SER A 494 12.76 -11.57 -24.16
CA SER A 494 12.65 -10.12 -23.90
C SER A 494 14.00 -9.44 -23.60
N PHE A 495 14.98 -10.18 -23.08
CA PHE A 495 16.34 -9.67 -22.89
C PHE A 495 17.17 -9.68 -24.19
N HIS A 496 16.86 -10.58 -25.13
CA HIS A 496 17.55 -10.66 -26.42
C HIS A 496 17.07 -9.60 -27.41
N ASP A 497 15.82 -9.13 -27.29
CA ASP A 497 15.24 -8.07 -28.13
C ASP A 497 15.53 -6.64 -27.62
N LEU A 498 16.25 -6.50 -26.49
CA LEU A 498 16.61 -5.21 -25.86
C LEU A 498 18.13 -4.94 -25.83
N GLN A 499 18.94 -5.78 -26.47
CA GLN A 499 20.31 -5.47 -26.92
C GLN A 499 20.27 -5.23 -28.43
#